data_AF-A0A1H8YBN3-F1
#
_entry.id   AF-A0A1H8YBN3-F1
#
_cell.length_a   1.000
_cell.length_b   1.000
_cell.length_c   1.000
_cell.angle_alpha   90.00
_cell.angle_beta   90.00
_cell.angle_gamma   90.00
#
_symmetry.space_group_name_H-M   'P 1'
#
loop_
_entity.id
_entity.type
_entity.pdbx_description
1 polymer ?
#
loop_
_entity_poly.entity_id
_entity_poly.type
_entity_poly.pdbx_seq_one_letter_code
_entity_poly.pdbx_strand_id
1 'polypeptide(L)'
;MPQTLPGPIRELVVFVEPFALERRILFIGTAIIALIAFKGIIQLANAALVAWIDTRVSHQVRIALAKKVLMLDYPFFLVHDQARLVKIIITDTWYGLEVVRCGFQILTGIASVTVFAALMFWLDWRLSLSVVVGILGIRVVQNQLEGRVSDLGEMVNRANEALAARMLAVVGAYRPIRIFQQEDNELARFARASDRVRHNTELIERWFAFARPLVEVLMSVLFIALIVFSHHTGWSIALVPTFLILLYRSQPQLALINSARLRIAAVQGSLREVEWLLSQEGPARLEKPAKALPAIDLSIHFDSVTYGYPNGAVGLTKATFEIPPGTVTALIGRSGAGKSTVVNLLCRLLEPQAGTLRHGATPLAAIAPGSWLARIALAGQDVDLVGGTVAFNIAYGHPDASHKEMEDAARAANAHDFIVGLPDGYQTVVGEDGLRLSGGQRQRIGLARALLRHPDLLILDEAMSAVDAISESEIVRLLSTRQHFRTALVISHRRSTLAACERGIVLEEGRVREQGPLSELIYSHEMTE
;
A
#
# COMPACT_ATOMS: atom_id res chain seq x y z
N MET A 1 -15.17 -17.75 -65.81
CA MET A 1 -15.37 -17.76 -64.34
C MET A 1 -14.50 -16.80 -63.53
N PRO A 2 -13.28 -16.38 -63.91
CA PRO A 2 -12.48 -15.49 -63.05
C PRO A 2 -12.92 -14.01 -63.08
N GLN A 3 -13.77 -13.59 -64.04
CA GLN A 3 -14.15 -12.18 -64.21
C GLN A 3 -15.12 -11.64 -63.15
N THR A 4 -15.81 -12.51 -62.42
CA THR A 4 -16.78 -12.14 -61.36
C THR A 4 -16.17 -12.17 -59.96
N LEU A 5 -14.89 -12.49 -59.83
CA LEU A 5 -14.19 -12.58 -58.54
C LEU A 5 -13.56 -11.23 -58.16
N PRO A 6 -13.57 -10.85 -56.87
CA PRO A 6 -12.81 -9.71 -56.36
C PRO A 6 -11.32 -9.79 -56.76
N GLY A 7 -10.71 -8.67 -57.13
CA GLY A 7 -9.39 -8.59 -57.80
C GLY A 7 -8.25 -9.49 -57.25
N PRO A 8 -7.94 -9.50 -55.96
CA PRO A 8 -6.93 -10.35 -55.31
C PRO A 8 -7.26 -11.84 -55.37
N ILE A 9 -8.53 -12.24 -55.25
CA ILE A 9 -8.94 -13.64 -55.40
C ILE A 9 -8.74 -14.06 -56.85
N ARG A 10 -9.01 -13.16 -57.80
CA ARG A 10 -8.75 -13.37 -59.21
C ARG A 10 -7.25 -13.52 -59.50
N GLU A 11 -6.39 -12.68 -58.94
CA GLU A 11 -4.92 -12.81 -59.07
C GLU A 11 -4.39 -14.13 -58.48
N LEU A 12 -4.91 -14.54 -57.33
CA LEU A 12 -4.53 -15.79 -56.68
C LEU A 12 -5.02 -17.02 -57.47
N VAL A 13 -6.22 -16.94 -58.05
CA VAL A 13 -6.74 -17.98 -58.96
C VAL A 13 -5.90 -18.06 -60.21
N VAL A 14 -5.55 -16.93 -60.84
CA VAL A 14 -4.70 -16.85 -62.04
C VAL A 14 -3.28 -17.37 -61.77
N PHE A 15 -2.73 -17.11 -60.58
CA PHE A 15 -1.41 -17.61 -60.17
C PHE A 15 -1.39 -19.14 -59.97
N VAL A 16 -2.50 -19.72 -59.49
CA VAL A 16 -2.61 -21.15 -59.19
C VAL A 16 -3.10 -21.98 -60.40
N GLU A 17 -3.75 -21.32 -61.37
CA GLU A 17 -4.27 -21.90 -62.62
C GLU A 17 -3.29 -22.69 -63.51
N PRO A 18 -1.95 -22.47 -63.47
CA PRO A 18 -0.99 -23.25 -64.26
C PRO A 18 -0.61 -24.62 -63.68
N PHE A 19 -0.86 -24.88 -62.39
CA PHE A 19 -0.37 -26.10 -61.72
C PHE A 19 -1.31 -27.31 -61.92
N ALA A 20 -0.81 -28.55 -61.89
CA ALA A 20 -1.66 -29.75 -61.86
C ALA A 20 -2.48 -29.81 -60.54
N LEU A 21 -3.69 -30.38 -60.56
CA LEU A 21 -4.62 -30.41 -59.42
C LEU A 21 -3.95 -30.93 -58.12
N GLU A 22 -3.19 -32.00 -58.20
CA GLU A 22 -2.46 -32.60 -57.06
C GLU A 22 -1.41 -31.64 -56.47
N ARG A 23 -0.67 -30.92 -57.33
CA ARG A 23 0.33 -29.94 -56.92
C ARG A 23 -0.30 -28.69 -56.30
N ARG A 24 -1.50 -28.28 -56.75
CA ARG A 24 -2.27 -27.17 -56.15
C ARG A 24 -2.69 -27.50 -54.73
N ILE A 25 -3.24 -28.69 -54.51
CA ILE A 25 -3.70 -29.13 -53.19
C ILE A 25 -2.53 -29.20 -52.22
N LEU A 26 -1.40 -29.79 -52.65
CA LEU A 26 -0.18 -29.85 -51.83
C LEU A 26 0.33 -28.44 -51.48
N PHE A 27 0.43 -27.53 -52.46
CA PHE A 27 0.91 -26.16 -52.24
C PHE A 27 0.00 -25.38 -51.28
N ILE A 28 -1.32 -25.42 -51.49
CA ILE A 28 -2.30 -24.75 -50.62
C ILE A 28 -2.25 -25.35 -49.21
N GLY A 29 -2.16 -26.67 -49.09
CA GLY A 29 -2.04 -27.38 -47.82
C GLY A 29 -0.78 -26.97 -47.05
N THR A 30 0.38 -26.98 -47.69
CA THR A 30 1.65 -26.54 -47.08
C THR A 30 1.61 -25.07 -46.69
N ALA A 31 1.03 -24.20 -47.53
CA ALA A 31 0.88 -22.77 -47.21
C ALA A 31 -0.02 -22.54 -45.98
N ILE A 32 -1.15 -23.26 -45.88
CA ILE A 32 -2.04 -23.18 -44.71
C ILE A 32 -1.32 -23.62 -43.44
N ILE A 33 -0.60 -24.76 -43.48
CA ILE A 33 0.15 -25.27 -42.32
C ILE A 33 1.24 -24.27 -41.91
N ALA A 34 1.99 -23.74 -42.88
CA ALA A 34 3.03 -22.73 -42.62
C ALA A 34 2.45 -21.47 -41.97
N LEU A 35 1.30 -20.97 -42.45
CA LEU A 35 0.61 -19.83 -41.86
C LEU A 35 0.08 -20.11 -40.45
N ILE A 36 -0.44 -21.31 -40.18
CA ILE A 36 -0.88 -21.72 -38.84
C ILE A 36 0.31 -21.80 -37.89
N ALA A 37 1.41 -22.40 -38.31
CA ALA A 37 2.64 -22.47 -37.50
C ALA A 37 3.20 -21.07 -37.22
N PHE A 38 3.27 -20.21 -38.24
CA PHE A 38 3.71 -18.82 -38.10
C PHE A 38 2.82 -18.03 -37.14
N LYS A 39 1.50 -18.15 -37.26
CA LYS A 39 0.55 -17.58 -36.30
C LYS A 39 0.81 -18.08 -34.89
N GLY A 40 1.06 -19.38 -34.71
CA GLY A 40 1.38 -19.98 -33.41
C GLY A 40 2.63 -19.39 -32.77
N ILE A 41 3.69 -19.20 -33.56
CA ILE A 41 4.93 -18.57 -33.10
C ILE A 41 4.67 -17.12 -32.66
N ILE A 42 3.93 -16.34 -33.45
CA ILE A 42 3.56 -14.96 -33.09
C ILE A 42 2.72 -14.93 -31.81
N GLN A 43 1.75 -15.83 -31.67
CA GLN A 43 0.91 -15.89 -30.48
C GLN A 43 1.72 -16.23 -29.23
N LEU A 44 2.67 -17.17 -29.33
CA LEU A 44 3.57 -17.51 -28.24
C LEU A 44 4.48 -16.32 -27.87
N ALA A 45 5.08 -15.67 -28.88
CA ALA A 45 5.92 -14.49 -28.66
C ALA A 45 5.14 -13.35 -28.00
N ASN A 46 3.91 -13.09 -28.47
CA ASN A 46 3.02 -12.10 -27.86
C ASN A 46 2.65 -12.47 -26.42
N ALA A 47 2.32 -13.73 -26.14
CA ALA A 47 2.01 -14.19 -24.78
C ALA A 47 3.21 -14.03 -23.83
N ALA A 48 4.42 -14.39 -24.29
CA ALA A 48 5.65 -14.21 -23.52
C ALA A 48 5.96 -12.73 -23.27
N LEU A 49 5.79 -11.87 -24.28
CA LEU A 49 5.97 -10.43 -24.15
C LEU A 49 4.97 -9.81 -23.18
N VAL A 50 3.68 -10.15 -23.30
CA VAL A 50 2.64 -9.67 -22.39
C VAL A 50 2.94 -10.12 -20.96
N ALA A 51 3.33 -11.38 -20.73
CA ALA A 51 3.70 -11.86 -19.40
C ALA A 51 4.92 -11.12 -18.81
N TRP A 52 5.92 -10.81 -19.64
CA TRP A 52 7.07 -10.02 -19.23
C TRP A 52 6.69 -8.57 -18.87
N ILE A 53 5.85 -7.92 -19.67
CA ILE A 53 5.33 -6.56 -19.37
C ILE A 53 4.51 -6.60 -18.08
N ASP A 54 3.61 -7.56 -17.94
CA ASP A 54 2.70 -7.74 -16.81
C ASP A 54 3.50 -7.81 -15.49
N THR A 55 4.43 -8.75 -15.41
CA THR A 55 5.27 -8.92 -14.21
C THR A 55 6.13 -7.69 -13.88
N ARG A 56 6.67 -7.01 -14.89
CA ARG A 56 7.51 -5.82 -14.70
C ARG A 56 6.71 -4.61 -14.22
N VAL A 57 5.52 -4.38 -14.79
CA VAL A 57 4.61 -3.32 -14.35
C VAL A 57 4.15 -3.58 -12.92
N SER A 58 3.80 -4.82 -12.56
CA SER A 58 3.43 -5.20 -11.19
C SER A 58 4.47 -4.78 -10.17
N HIS A 59 5.71 -5.16 -10.45
CA HIS A 59 6.85 -4.89 -9.59
C HIS A 59 7.06 -3.38 -9.42
N GLN A 60 6.98 -2.61 -10.51
CA GLN A 60 7.14 -1.14 -10.46
C GLN A 60 6.02 -0.48 -9.66
N VAL A 61 4.76 -0.90 -9.83
CA VAL A 61 3.62 -0.36 -9.07
C VAL A 61 3.78 -0.67 -7.58
N ARG A 62 4.16 -1.90 -7.20
CA ARG A 62 4.42 -2.25 -5.79
C ARG A 62 5.53 -1.41 -5.17
N ILE A 63 6.64 -1.21 -5.88
CA ILE A 63 7.73 -0.34 -5.41
C ILE A 63 7.24 1.10 -5.29
N ALA A 64 6.45 1.60 -6.24
CA ALA A 64 5.92 2.96 -6.19
C ALA A 64 4.99 3.15 -4.99
N LEU A 65 4.07 2.21 -4.74
CA LEU A 65 3.18 2.21 -3.59
C LEU A 65 3.95 2.11 -2.27
N ALA A 66 4.91 1.19 -2.16
CA ALA A 66 5.74 1.05 -0.97
C ALA A 66 6.55 2.33 -0.71
N LYS A 67 7.19 2.89 -1.74
CA LYS A 67 7.89 4.18 -1.66
C LYS A 67 6.95 5.29 -1.22
N LYS A 68 5.70 5.27 -1.70
CA LYS A 68 4.70 6.26 -1.34
C LYS A 68 4.34 6.19 0.14
N VAL A 69 4.02 5.00 0.65
CA VAL A 69 3.73 4.78 2.07
C VAL A 69 4.88 5.23 2.95
N LEU A 70 6.14 4.95 2.57
CA LEU A 70 7.33 5.42 3.29
C LEU A 70 7.56 6.94 3.25
N MET A 71 6.85 7.67 2.38
CA MET A 71 6.93 9.12 2.23
C MET A 71 5.73 9.87 2.82
N LEU A 72 4.67 9.17 3.24
CA LEU A 72 3.50 9.79 3.86
C LEU A 72 3.81 10.23 5.30
N ASP A 73 3.10 11.25 5.76
CA ASP A 73 3.24 11.81 7.10
C ASP A 73 2.54 10.95 8.17
N TYR A 74 2.99 11.06 9.42
CA TYR A 74 2.41 10.29 10.51
C TYR A 74 0.90 10.54 10.73
N PRO A 75 0.36 11.78 10.60
CA PRO A 75 -1.09 12.03 10.68
C PRO A 75 -1.92 11.18 9.72
N PHE A 76 -1.41 10.86 8.54
CA PHE A 76 -2.09 9.99 7.59
C PHE A 76 -2.40 8.62 8.21
N PHE A 77 -1.45 8.04 8.94
CA PHE A 77 -1.59 6.73 9.60
C PHE A 77 -2.47 6.75 10.85
N LEU A 78 -2.74 7.93 11.42
CA LEU A 78 -3.67 8.06 12.55
C LEU A 78 -5.14 8.02 12.13
N VAL A 79 -5.43 8.32 10.87
CA VAL A 79 -6.80 8.42 10.33
C VAL A 79 -7.16 7.23 9.45
N HIS A 80 -6.19 6.64 8.76
CA HIS A 80 -6.42 5.56 7.82
C HIS A 80 -6.16 4.19 8.46
N ASP A 81 -7.04 3.24 8.17
CA ASP A 81 -6.91 1.86 8.61
C ASP A 81 -5.69 1.20 7.94
N GLN A 82 -4.79 0.64 8.75
CA GLN A 82 -3.64 -0.12 8.28
C GLN A 82 -4.06 -1.32 7.42
N ALA A 83 -5.23 -1.92 7.71
CA ALA A 83 -5.77 -3.01 6.91
C ALA A 83 -6.05 -2.61 5.46
N ARG A 84 -6.57 -1.39 5.27
CA ARG A 84 -6.82 -0.84 3.94
C ARG A 84 -5.51 -0.66 3.18
N LEU A 85 -4.49 -0.09 3.83
CA LEU A 85 -3.16 0.10 3.19
C LEU A 85 -2.51 -1.23 2.79
N VAL A 86 -2.55 -2.23 3.67
CA VAL A 86 -2.03 -3.58 3.39
C VAL A 86 -2.78 -4.22 2.22
N LYS A 87 -4.12 -4.11 2.20
CA LYS A 87 -4.93 -4.59 1.07
C LYS A 87 -4.53 -3.90 -0.24
N ILE A 88 -4.31 -2.59 -0.26
CA ILE A 88 -3.95 -1.87 -1.49
C ILE A 88 -2.62 -2.40 -2.06
N ILE A 89 -1.62 -2.56 -1.19
CA ILE A 89 -0.27 -3.01 -1.58
C ILE A 89 -0.28 -4.48 -2.03
N ILE A 90 -0.98 -5.35 -1.31
CA ILE A 90 -0.95 -6.80 -1.56
C ILE A 90 -1.98 -7.20 -2.61
N THR A 91 -3.25 -6.88 -2.37
CA THR A 91 -4.40 -7.37 -3.14
C THR A 91 -4.71 -6.46 -4.32
N ASP A 92 -4.85 -5.15 -4.12
CA ASP A 92 -5.34 -4.29 -5.20
C ASP A 92 -4.31 -4.06 -6.31
N THR A 93 -3.02 -4.21 -5.98
CA THR A 93 -1.95 -4.15 -6.98
C THR A 93 -2.01 -5.31 -7.99
N TRP A 94 -2.57 -6.47 -7.62
CA TRP A 94 -2.84 -7.56 -8.58
C TRP A 94 -3.88 -7.16 -9.61
N TYR A 95 -4.86 -6.32 -9.25
CA TYR A 95 -5.89 -5.89 -10.19
C TYR A 95 -5.38 -4.89 -11.23
N GLY A 96 -4.37 -4.09 -10.90
CA GLY A 96 -3.68 -3.24 -11.89
C GLY A 96 -3.09 -4.02 -13.06
N LEU A 97 -2.68 -5.28 -12.82
CA LEU A 97 -2.17 -6.20 -13.84
C LEU A 97 -3.25 -6.67 -14.79
N GLU A 98 -4.41 -7.03 -14.23
CA GLU A 98 -5.56 -7.45 -15.00
C GLU A 98 -5.98 -6.35 -15.99
N VAL A 99 -5.89 -5.08 -15.59
CA VAL A 99 -6.19 -3.92 -16.47
C VAL A 99 -5.22 -3.82 -17.64
N VAL A 100 -3.91 -3.95 -17.41
CA VAL A 100 -2.90 -3.92 -18.48
C VAL A 100 -3.13 -5.05 -19.48
N ARG A 101 -3.35 -6.27 -18.97
CA ARG A 101 -3.68 -7.44 -19.80
C ARG A 101 -4.94 -7.24 -20.61
N CYS A 102 -6.01 -6.74 -19.98
CA CYS A 102 -7.26 -6.40 -20.64
C CYS A 102 -7.06 -5.31 -21.71
N GLY A 103 -6.19 -4.32 -21.46
CA GLY A 103 -5.82 -3.30 -22.43
C GLY A 103 -5.20 -3.89 -23.71
N PHE A 104 -4.23 -4.81 -23.57
CA PHE A 104 -3.66 -5.52 -24.72
C PHE A 104 -4.68 -6.40 -25.45
N GLN A 105 -5.58 -7.07 -24.71
CA GLN A 105 -6.67 -7.84 -25.31
C GLN A 105 -7.64 -6.96 -26.11
N ILE A 106 -7.98 -5.76 -25.59
CA ILE A 106 -8.81 -4.79 -26.29
C ILE A 106 -8.09 -4.30 -27.55
N LEU A 107 -6.79 -3.96 -27.46
CA LEU A 107 -6.01 -3.49 -28.60
C LEU A 107 -5.94 -4.54 -29.72
N THR A 108 -5.59 -5.78 -29.37
CA THR A 108 -5.50 -6.89 -30.33
C THR A 108 -6.87 -7.28 -30.90
N GLY A 109 -7.91 -7.22 -30.07
CA GLY A 109 -9.29 -7.41 -30.48
C GLY A 109 -9.75 -6.34 -31.47
N ILE A 110 -9.52 -5.06 -31.19
CA ILE A 110 -9.86 -3.94 -32.08
C ILE A 110 -9.15 -4.11 -33.42
N ALA A 111 -7.83 -4.36 -33.41
CA ALA A 111 -7.07 -4.58 -34.64
C ALA A 111 -7.66 -5.73 -35.48
N SER A 112 -7.99 -6.86 -34.84
CA SER A 112 -8.59 -8.01 -35.52
C SER A 112 -9.98 -7.70 -36.08
N VAL A 113 -10.83 -7.02 -35.30
CA VAL A 113 -12.18 -6.59 -35.73
C VAL A 113 -12.08 -5.61 -36.90
N THR A 114 -11.12 -4.68 -36.88
CA THR A 114 -10.87 -3.75 -37.98
C THR A 114 -10.48 -4.48 -39.26
N VAL A 115 -9.60 -5.50 -39.18
CA VAL A 115 -9.24 -6.34 -40.33
C VAL A 115 -10.46 -7.07 -40.88
N PHE A 116 -11.26 -7.71 -40.03
CA PHE A 116 -12.50 -8.38 -40.48
C PHE A 116 -13.51 -7.41 -41.07
N ALA A 117 -13.71 -6.24 -40.45
CA ALA A 117 -14.59 -5.20 -40.96
C ALA A 117 -14.12 -4.71 -42.33
N ALA A 118 -12.83 -4.44 -42.51
CA ALA A 118 -12.26 -4.04 -43.79
C ALA A 118 -12.48 -5.11 -44.87
N LEU A 119 -12.25 -6.38 -44.55
CA LEU A 119 -12.51 -7.50 -45.47
C LEU A 119 -13.99 -7.61 -45.84
N MET A 120 -14.89 -7.40 -44.87
CA MET A 120 -16.34 -7.41 -45.11
C MET A 120 -16.75 -6.24 -46.02
N PHE A 121 -16.30 -5.01 -45.71
CA PHE A 121 -16.60 -3.81 -46.52
C PHE A 121 -16.07 -3.94 -47.93
N TRP A 122 -14.91 -4.56 -48.08
CA TRP A 122 -14.28 -4.83 -49.36
C TRP A 122 -15.03 -5.91 -50.17
N LEU A 123 -15.67 -6.88 -49.51
CA LEU A 123 -16.54 -7.86 -50.15
C LEU A 123 -17.86 -7.22 -50.61
N ASP A 124 -18.55 -6.52 -49.71
CA ASP A 124 -19.77 -5.75 -50.01
C ASP A 124 -20.03 -4.70 -48.92
N TRP A 125 -20.06 -3.41 -49.31
CA TRP A 125 -20.22 -2.31 -48.37
C TRP A 125 -21.64 -2.16 -47.79
N ARG A 126 -22.68 -2.62 -48.49
CA ARG A 126 -24.09 -2.50 -48.08
C ARG A 126 -24.42 -3.55 -47.02
N LEU A 127 -24.02 -4.80 -47.28
CA LEU A 127 -24.07 -5.90 -46.31
C LEU A 127 -23.28 -5.54 -45.05
N SER A 128 -22.10 -4.95 -45.21
CA SER A 128 -21.26 -4.52 -44.08
C SER A 128 -21.91 -3.46 -43.21
N LEU A 129 -22.61 -2.49 -43.80
CA LEU A 129 -23.33 -1.47 -43.04
C LEU A 129 -24.41 -2.08 -42.15
N SER A 130 -25.15 -3.09 -42.65
CA SER A 130 -26.17 -3.79 -41.86
C SER A 130 -25.58 -4.54 -40.65
N VAL A 131 -24.40 -5.15 -40.81
CA VAL A 131 -23.68 -5.79 -39.70
C VAL A 131 -23.20 -4.76 -38.68
N VAL A 132 -22.68 -3.61 -39.13
CA VAL A 132 -22.28 -2.53 -38.22
C VAL A 132 -23.46 -2.07 -37.36
N VAL A 133 -24.63 -1.84 -37.97
CA VAL A 133 -25.86 -1.48 -37.24
C VAL A 133 -26.26 -2.57 -36.25
N GLY A 134 -26.18 -3.85 -36.66
CA GLY A 134 -26.44 -4.99 -35.78
C GLY A 134 -25.50 -5.04 -34.57
N ILE A 135 -24.19 -4.91 -34.80
CA ILE A 135 -23.16 -4.89 -33.75
C ILE A 135 -23.37 -3.68 -32.80
N LEU A 136 -23.77 -2.52 -33.32
CA LEU A 136 -24.12 -1.35 -32.49
C LEU A 136 -25.33 -1.64 -31.59
N GLY A 137 -26.36 -2.32 -32.11
CA GLY A 137 -27.50 -2.77 -31.30
C GLY A 137 -27.08 -3.72 -30.18
N ILE A 138 -26.21 -4.69 -30.48
CA ILE A 138 -25.62 -5.61 -29.48
C ILE A 138 -24.83 -4.82 -28.44
N ARG A 139 -24.09 -3.77 -28.85
CA ARG A 139 -23.29 -2.94 -27.95
C ARG A 139 -24.16 -2.19 -26.93
N VAL A 140 -25.34 -1.70 -27.31
CA VAL A 140 -26.27 -1.04 -26.38
C VAL A 140 -26.70 -1.98 -25.26
N VAL A 141 -26.98 -3.25 -25.60
CA VAL A 141 -27.32 -4.28 -24.61
C VAL A 141 -26.12 -4.58 -23.69
N GLN A 142 -24.92 -4.66 -24.25
CA GLN A 142 -23.69 -4.91 -23.48
C GLN A 142 -23.35 -3.78 -22.51
N ASN A 143 -23.54 -2.50 -22.90
CA ASN A 143 -23.30 -1.34 -22.03
C ASN A 143 -24.09 -1.42 -20.72
N GLN A 144 -25.34 -1.88 -20.80
CA GLN A 144 -26.19 -2.01 -19.60
C GLN A 144 -25.67 -3.11 -18.66
N LEU A 145 -25.08 -4.16 -19.22
CA LEU A 145 -24.45 -5.24 -18.46
C LEU A 145 -23.18 -4.76 -17.75
N GLU A 146 -22.36 -3.96 -18.44
CA GLU A 146 -21.11 -3.38 -17.91
C GLU A 146 -21.35 -2.56 -16.64
N GLY A 147 -22.35 -1.68 -16.63
CA GLY A 147 -22.69 -0.87 -15.44
C GLY A 147 -23.03 -1.75 -14.23
N ARG A 148 -23.85 -2.80 -14.43
CA ARG A 148 -24.25 -3.70 -13.34
C ARG A 148 -23.08 -4.52 -12.79
N VAL A 149 -22.13 -4.90 -13.63
CA VAL A 149 -20.90 -5.60 -13.21
C VAL A 149 -19.97 -4.66 -12.44
N SER A 150 -19.89 -3.38 -12.83
CA SER A 150 -19.14 -2.37 -12.08
C SER A 150 -19.66 -2.22 -10.64
N ASP A 151 -20.98 -2.11 -10.46
CA ASP A 151 -21.59 -1.99 -9.12
C ASP A 151 -21.30 -3.22 -8.24
N LEU A 152 -21.40 -4.43 -8.82
CA LEU A 152 -21.05 -5.67 -8.13
C LEU A 152 -19.55 -5.72 -7.79
N GLY A 153 -18.69 -5.24 -8.68
CA GLY A 153 -17.25 -5.10 -8.45
C GLY A 153 -16.94 -4.24 -7.24
N GLU A 154 -17.63 -3.09 -7.09
CA GLU A 154 -17.51 -2.26 -5.89
C GLU A 154 -17.98 -2.99 -4.61
N MET A 155 -19.03 -3.81 -4.71
CA MET A 155 -19.50 -4.62 -3.58
C MET A 155 -18.49 -5.70 -3.18
N VAL A 156 -17.83 -6.35 -4.14
CA VAL A 156 -16.72 -7.28 -3.87
C VAL A 156 -15.54 -6.54 -3.24
N ASN A 157 -15.19 -5.37 -3.75
CA ASN A 157 -14.08 -4.57 -3.22
C ASN A 157 -14.28 -4.21 -1.74
N ARG A 158 -15.50 -3.75 -1.38
CA ARG A 158 -15.89 -3.45 0.00
C ARG A 158 -15.93 -4.71 0.88
N ALA A 159 -16.41 -5.83 0.35
CA ALA A 159 -16.41 -7.09 1.09
C ALA A 159 -14.99 -7.60 1.37
N ASN A 160 -14.08 -7.47 0.41
CA ASN A 160 -12.66 -7.81 0.57
C ASN A 160 -11.95 -6.92 1.59
N GLU A 161 -12.29 -5.63 1.65
CA GLU A 161 -11.77 -4.72 2.69
C GLU A 161 -12.20 -5.16 4.10
N ALA A 162 -13.49 -5.47 4.29
CA ALA A 162 -14.00 -5.99 5.55
C ALA A 162 -13.35 -7.33 5.93
N LEU A 163 -13.09 -8.21 4.95
CA LEU A 163 -12.40 -9.48 5.17
C LEU A 163 -10.93 -9.27 5.58
N ALA A 164 -10.21 -8.34 4.93
CA ALA A 164 -8.83 -8.01 5.27
C ALA A 164 -8.71 -7.44 6.69
N ALA A 165 -9.58 -6.51 7.07
CA ALA A 165 -9.66 -5.99 8.43
C ALA A 165 -9.91 -7.11 9.45
N ARG A 166 -10.76 -8.10 9.08
CA ARG A 166 -11.04 -9.25 9.92
C ARG A 166 -9.86 -10.21 10.06
N MET A 167 -9.10 -10.43 8.99
CA MET A 167 -7.86 -11.22 9.02
C MET A 167 -6.86 -10.61 10.01
N LEU A 168 -6.62 -9.30 9.91
CA LEU A 168 -5.71 -8.59 10.81
C LEU A 168 -6.20 -8.61 12.27
N ALA A 169 -7.50 -8.44 12.50
CA ALA A 169 -8.07 -8.51 13.85
C ALA A 169 -7.86 -9.88 14.51
N VAL A 170 -8.05 -10.99 13.78
CA VAL A 170 -7.85 -12.34 14.33
C VAL A 170 -6.39 -12.59 14.67
N VAL A 171 -5.46 -12.15 13.83
CA VAL A 171 -4.02 -12.30 14.07
C VAL A 171 -3.57 -11.41 15.24
N GLY A 172 -3.95 -10.13 15.23
CA GLY A 172 -3.56 -9.16 16.26
C GLY A 172 -4.18 -9.45 17.63
N ALA A 173 -5.40 -10.00 17.68
CA ALA A 173 -6.10 -10.34 18.91
C ALA A 173 -6.02 -11.84 19.26
N TYR A 174 -5.08 -12.61 18.71
CA TYR A 174 -5.00 -14.05 18.93
C TYR A 174 -4.97 -14.44 20.42
N ARG A 175 -4.17 -13.73 21.23
CA ARG A 175 -4.01 -14.01 22.66
C ARG A 175 -5.33 -13.86 23.45
N PRO A 176 -6.07 -12.74 23.40
CA PRO A 176 -7.35 -12.65 24.08
C PRO A 176 -8.38 -13.64 23.52
N ILE A 177 -8.41 -13.91 22.21
CA ILE A 177 -9.34 -14.89 21.63
C ILE A 177 -9.16 -16.27 22.28
N ARG A 178 -7.91 -16.72 22.46
CA ARG A 178 -7.59 -17.99 23.12
C ARG A 178 -7.89 -17.99 24.62
N ILE A 179 -7.57 -16.90 25.33
CA ILE A 179 -7.79 -16.81 26.78
C ILE A 179 -9.29 -16.83 27.12
N PHE A 180 -10.09 -16.11 26.35
CA PHE A 180 -11.54 -16.01 26.56
C PHE A 180 -12.34 -17.06 25.79
N GLN A 181 -11.67 -18.03 25.15
CA GLN A 181 -12.27 -19.13 24.39
C GLN A 181 -13.32 -18.65 23.38
N GLN A 182 -12.96 -17.64 22.58
CA GLN A 182 -13.86 -17.01 21.60
C GLN A 182 -13.62 -17.49 20.16
N GLU A 183 -12.93 -18.60 19.96
CA GLU A 183 -12.54 -19.10 18.64
C GLU A 183 -13.75 -19.29 17.71
N ASP A 184 -14.81 -19.94 18.19
CA ASP A 184 -16.00 -20.21 17.38
C ASP A 184 -16.76 -18.94 17.01
N ASN A 185 -16.86 -17.99 17.95
CA ASN A 185 -17.49 -16.69 17.70
C ASN A 185 -16.70 -15.87 16.68
N GLU A 186 -15.36 -15.90 16.81
CA GLU A 186 -14.48 -15.17 15.91
C GLU A 186 -14.43 -15.81 14.51
N LEU A 187 -14.46 -17.15 14.45
CA LEU A 187 -14.59 -17.94 13.22
C LEU A 187 -15.94 -17.67 12.53
N ALA A 188 -17.05 -17.64 13.26
CA ALA A 188 -18.36 -17.34 12.70
C ALA A 188 -18.42 -15.92 12.10
N ARG A 189 -17.81 -14.93 12.78
CA ARG A 189 -17.67 -13.57 12.23
C ARG A 189 -16.78 -13.55 10.98
N PHE A 190 -15.66 -14.30 10.96
CA PHE A 190 -14.79 -14.44 9.79
C PHE A 190 -15.52 -15.10 8.62
N ALA A 191 -16.22 -16.21 8.88
CA ALA A 191 -17.00 -16.94 7.89
C ALA A 191 -18.06 -16.03 7.25
N ARG A 192 -18.77 -15.21 8.03
CA ARG A 192 -19.71 -14.21 7.50
C ARG A 192 -19.06 -13.17 6.58
N ALA A 193 -17.85 -12.71 6.91
CA ALA A 193 -17.12 -11.78 6.04
C ALA A 193 -16.67 -12.47 4.74
N SER A 194 -16.14 -13.69 4.84
CA SER A 194 -15.73 -14.51 3.71
C SER A 194 -16.91 -14.88 2.80
N ASP A 195 -18.08 -15.20 3.37
CA ASP A 195 -19.28 -15.54 2.62
C ASP A 195 -19.81 -14.36 1.80
N ARG A 196 -19.66 -13.12 2.30
CA ARG A 196 -19.99 -11.92 1.51
C ARG A 196 -19.09 -11.79 0.29
N VAL A 197 -17.78 -12.03 0.44
CA VAL A 197 -16.85 -12.05 -0.70
C VAL A 197 -17.23 -13.16 -1.67
N ARG A 198 -17.47 -14.38 -1.17
CA ARG A 198 -17.85 -15.55 -1.97
C ARG A 198 -19.13 -15.28 -2.76
N HIS A 199 -20.20 -14.84 -2.09
CA HIS A 199 -21.50 -14.59 -2.71
C HIS A 199 -21.42 -13.51 -3.79
N ASN A 200 -20.78 -12.37 -3.49
CA ASN A 200 -20.65 -11.28 -4.46
C ASN A 200 -19.76 -11.68 -5.65
N THR A 201 -18.68 -12.42 -5.41
CA THR A 201 -17.82 -12.95 -6.48
C THR A 201 -18.57 -13.95 -7.35
N GLU A 202 -19.35 -14.84 -6.74
CA GLU A 202 -20.18 -15.81 -7.46
C GLU A 202 -21.21 -15.11 -8.34
N LEU A 203 -21.82 -14.01 -7.88
CA LEU A 203 -22.71 -13.20 -8.71
C LEU A 203 -21.98 -12.62 -9.91
N ILE A 204 -20.79 -12.04 -9.73
CA ILE A 204 -19.97 -11.53 -10.85
C ILE A 204 -19.62 -12.64 -11.84
N GLU A 205 -19.18 -13.81 -11.35
CA GLU A 205 -18.83 -14.95 -12.20
C GLU A 205 -20.04 -15.50 -12.97
N ARG A 206 -21.23 -15.52 -12.35
CA ARG A 206 -22.49 -15.86 -13.04
C ARG A 206 -22.80 -14.86 -14.15
N TRP A 207 -22.57 -13.56 -13.93
CA TRP A 207 -22.72 -12.54 -14.97
C TRP A 207 -21.70 -12.72 -16.11
N PHE A 208 -20.43 -13.01 -15.80
CA PHE A 208 -19.43 -13.35 -16.83
C PHE A 208 -19.83 -14.59 -17.63
N ALA A 209 -20.30 -15.63 -16.96
CA ALA A 209 -20.77 -16.86 -17.58
C ALA A 209 -21.98 -16.62 -18.49
N PHE A 210 -22.88 -15.71 -18.12
CA PHE A 210 -24.04 -15.33 -18.93
C PHE A 210 -23.69 -14.45 -20.14
N ALA A 211 -22.66 -13.60 -20.02
CA ALA A 211 -22.31 -12.63 -21.07
C ALA A 211 -21.91 -13.30 -22.40
N ARG A 212 -21.16 -14.41 -22.36
CA ARG A 212 -20.70 -15.09 -23.59
C ARG A 212 -21.84 -15.76 -24.37
N PRO A 213 -22.71 -16.59 -23.76
CA PRO A 213 -23.89 -17.12 -24.43
C PRO A 213 -24.82 -16.03 -24.95
N LEU A 214 -25.01 -14.94 -24.21
CA LEU A 214 -25.84 -13.82 -24.66
C LEU A 214 -25.30 -13.22 -25.97
N VAL A 215 -23.99 -12.99 -26.07
CA VAL A 215 -23.37 -12.50 -27.32
C VAL A 215 -23.53 -13.51 -28.44
N GLU A 216 -23.41 -14.81 -28.18
CA GLU A 216 -23.60 -15.85 -29.19
C GLU A 216 -25.03 -15.91 -29.72
N VAL A 217 -26.04 -15.79 -28.85
CA VAL A 217 -27.45 -15.71 -29.25
C VAL A 217 -27.71 -14.44 -30.05
N LEU A 218 -27.25 -13.28 -29.57
CA LEU A 218 -27.43 -12.00 -30.27
C LEU A 218 -26.77 -12.00 -31.66
N MET A 219 -25.58 -12.61 -31.79
CA MET A 219 -24.91 -12.79 -33.08
C MET A 219 -25.65 -13.77 -33.99
N SER A 220 -26.26 -14.82 -33.44
CA SER A 220 -27.09 -15.76 -34.21
C SER A 220 -28.37 -15.09 -34.72
N VAL A 221 -28.98 -14.20 -33.92
CA VAL A 221 -30.12 -13.37 -34.37
C VAL A 221 -29.69 -12.44 -35.50
N LEU A 222 -28.53 -11.79 -35.37
CA LEU A 222 -27.97 -10.94 -36.43
C LEU A 222 -27.71 -11.74 -37.73
N PHE A 223 -27.20 -12.96 -37.61
CA PHE A 223 -26.97 -13.88 -38.72
C PHE A 223 -28.26 -14.20 -39.46
N ILE A 224 -29.33 -14.55 -38.73
CA ILE A 224 -30.65 -14.84 -39.33
C ILE A 224 -31.22 -13.58 -39.98
N ALA A 225 -31.14 -12.43 -39.30
CA ALA A 225 -31.61 -11.16 -39.84
C ALA A 225 -30.90 -10.81 -41.16
N LEU A 226 -29.61 -11.08 -41.26
CA LEU A 226 -28.83 -10.86 -42.48
C LEU A 226 -29.29 -11.77 -43.62
N ILE A 227 -29.56 -13.05 -43.35
CA ILE A 227 -30.07 -14.00 -44.35
C ILE A 227 -31.43 -13.55 -44.88
N VAL A 228 -32.35 -13.19 -43.98
CA VAL A 228 -33.69 -12.72 -44.35
C VAL A 228 -33.60 -11.43 -45.15
N PHE A 229 -32.78 -10.47 -44.71
CA PHE A 229 -32.57 -9.21 -45.42
C PHE A 229 -31.97 -9.43 -46.81
N SER A 230 -30.98 -10.32 -46.93
CA SER A 230 -30.36 -10.72 -48.20
C SER A 230 -31.36 -11.36 -49.16
N HIS A 231 -32.31 -12.14 -48.65
CA HIS A 231 -33.35 -12.76 -49.47
C HIS A 231 -34.33 -11.71 -50.03
N HIS A 232 -34.79 -10.77 -49.20
CA HIS A 232 -35.71 -9.71 -49.64
C HIS A 232 -35.10 -8.69 -50.59
N THR A 233 -33.80 -8.45 -50.50
CA THR A 233 -33.08 -7.47 -51.33
C THR A 233 -32.51 -8.06 -52.63
N GLY A 234 -32.68 -9.37 -52.86
CA GLY A 234 -32.26 -10.05 -54.09
C GLY A 234 -30.74 -10.25 -54.23
N TRP A 235 -30.01 -10.29 -53.11
CA TRP A 235 -28.56 -10.43 -53.12
C TRP A 235 -28.10 -11.86 -53.44
N SER A 236 -26.88 -11.97 -54.00
CA SER A 236 -26.31 -13.26 -54.41
C SER A 236 -26.13 -14.19 -53.21
N ILE A 237 -26.85 -15.31 -53.24
CA ILE A 237 -26.77 -16.40 -52.24
C ILE A 237 -25.32 -16.90 -52.09
N ALA A 238 -24.46 -16.76 -53.11
CA ALA A 238 -23.06 -17.19 -53.05
C ALA A 238 -22.17 -16.33 -52.13
N LEU A 239 -22.51 -15.04 -51.92
CA LEU A 239 -21.73 -14.15 -51.06
C LEU A 239 -22.09 -14.31 -49.57
N VAL A 240 -23.31 -14.74 -49.30
CA VAL A 240 -23.86 -14.88 -47.94
C VAL A 240 -23.00 -15.85 -47.10
N PRO A 241 -22.70 -17.10 -47.50
CA PRO A 241 -21.85 -18.02 -46.72
C PRO A 241 -20.47 -17.45 -46.41
N THR A 242 -19.83 -16.76 -47.36
CA THR A 242 -18.50 -16.16 -47.17
C THR A 242 -18.54 -15.08 -46.10
N PHE A 243 -19.56 -14.21 -46.17
CA PHE A 243 -19.77 -13.14 -45.22
C PHE A 243 -20.13 -13.66 -43.82
N LEU A 244 -20.93 -14.73 -43.75
CA LEU A 244 -21.30 -15.43 -42.52
C LEU A 244 -20.08 -16.09 -41.85
N ILE A 245 -19.15 -16.67 -42.62
CA ILE A 245 -17.89 -17.22 -42.09
C ILE A 245 -17.00 -16.10 -41.52
N LEU A 246 -16.90 -14.95 -42.21
CA LEU A 246 -16.15 -13.79 -41.72
C LEU A 246 -16.75 -13.23 -40.42
N LEU A 247 -18.08 -13.15 -40.35
CA LEU A 247 -18.80 -12.71 -39.15
C LEU A 247 -18.60 -13.70 -37.98
N TYR A 248 -18.72 -15.01 -38.23
CA TYR A 248 -18.47 -16.03 -37.22
C TYR A 248 -17.02 -15.98 -36.71
N ARG A 249 -16.05 -15.69 -37.59
CA ARG A 249 -14.64 -15.56 -37.20
C ARG A 249 -14.32 -14.26 -36.45
N SER A 250 -15.11 -13.21 -36.62
CA SER A 250 -14.94 -11.96 -35.85
C SER A 250 -15.56 -12.06 -34.44
N GLN A 251 -16.54 -12.95 -34.23
CA GLN A 251 -17.23 -13.11 -32.95
C GLN A 251 -16.29 -13.36 -31.75
N PRO A 252 -15.30 -14.28 -31.79
CA PRO A 252 -14.37 -14.46 -30.66
C PRO A 252 -13.59 -13.19 -30.33
N GLN A 253 -13.27 -12.35 -31.33
CA GLN A 253 -12.53 -11.10 -31.11
C GLN A 253 -13.40 -10.06 -30.40
N LEU A 254 -14.67 -9.95 -30.80
CA LEU A 254 -15.66 -9.12 -30.10
C LEU A 254 -15.91 -9.63 -28.68
N ALA A 255 -15.95 -10.94 -28.47
CA ALA A 255 -16.10 -11.56 -27.15
C ALA A 255 -14.89 -11.27 -26.25
N LEU A 256 -13.66 -11.32 -26.79
CA LEU A 256 -12.45 -10.95 -26.06
C LEU A 256 -12.51 -9.49 -25.57
N ILE A 257 -12.83 -8.54 -26.45
CA ILE A 257 -12.99 -7.11 -26.10
C ILE A 257 -14.04 -6.96 -24.99
N ASN A 258 -15.20 -7.59 -25.15
CA ASN A 258 -16.29 -7.48 -24.17
C ASN A 258 -15.92 -8.08 -22.81
N SER A 259 -15.27 -9.25 -22.81
CA SER A 259 -14.82 -9.89 -21.57
C SER A 259 -13.75 -9.07 -20.85
N ALA A 260 -12.82 -8.46 -21.60
CA ALA A 260 -11.80 -7.57 -21.06
C ALA A 260 -12.40 -6.31 -20.44
N ARG A 261 -13.42 -5.72 -21.08
CA ARG A 261 -14.15 -4.56 -20.53
C ARG A 261 -14.89 -4.89 -19.24
N LEU A 262 -15.62 -6.01 -19.21
CA LEU A 262 -16.33 -6.44 -18.01
C LEU A 262 -15.36 -6.74 -16.85
N ARG A 263 -14.17 -7.29 -17.15
CA ARG A 263 -13.09 -7.48 -16.16
C ARG A 263 -12.57 -6.16 -15.62
N ILE A 264 -12.28 -5.19 -16.49
CA ILE A 264 -11.89 -3.83 -16.06
C ILE A 264 -12.97 -3.20 -15.17
N ALA A 265 -14.24 -3.31 -15.56
CA ALA A 265 -15.37 -2.81 -14.77
C ALA A 265 -15.42 -3.45 -13.37
N ALA A 266 -15.21 -4.77 -13.28
CA ALA A 266 -15.21 -5.49 -12.00
C ALA A 266 -14.09 -5.04 -11.04
N VAL A 267 -12.96 -4.53 -11.56
CA VAL A 267 -11.80 -4.13 -10.76
C VAL A 267 -11.62 -2.62 -10.62
N GLN A 268 -12.54 -1.83 -11.16
CA GLN A 268 -12.45 -0.37 -11.17
C GLN A 268 -12.40 0.24 -9.75
N GLY A 269 -13.01 -0.41 -8.77
CA GLY A 269 -12.93 -0.01 -7.36
C GLY A 269 -11.50 -0.12 -6.81
N SER A 270 -10.84 -1.25 -7.04
CA SER A 270 -9.46 -1.46 -6.63
C SER A 270 -8.46 -0.56 -7.35
N LEU A 271 -8.70 -0.27 -8.64
CA LEU A 271 -7.86 0.67 -9.39
C LEU A 271 -7.92 2.08 -8.79
N ARG A 272 -9.12 2.54 -8.40
CA ARG A 272 -9.31 3.83 -7.71
C ARG A 272 -8.57 3.88 -6.37
N GLU A 273 -8.50 2.78 -5.63
CA GLU A 273 -7.75 2.72 -4.36
C GLU A 273 -6.24 2.82 -4.57
N VAL A 274 -5.71 2.14 -5.61
CA VAL A 274 -4.30 2.26 -6.00
C VAL A 274 -3.98 3.69 -6.45
N GLU A 275 -4.82 4.29 -7.30
CA GLU A 275 -4.67 5.68 -7.74
C GLU A 275 -4.78 6.66 -6.56
N TRP A 276 -5.72 6.44 -5.65
CA TRP A 276 -5.89 7.22 -4.44
C TRP A 276 -4.61 7.19 -3.59
N LEU A 277 -4.02 6.03 -3.35
CA LEU A 277 -2.78 5.94 -2.55
C LEU A 277 -1.60 6.61 -3.27
N LEU A 278 -1.46 6.43 -4.59
CA LEU A 278 -0.40 7.08 -5.37
C LEU A 278 -0.54 8.61 -5.43
N SER A 279 -1.77 9.12 -5.42
CA SER A 279 -2.09 10.55 -5.47
C SER A 279 -2.01 11.27 -4.13
N GLN A 280 -1.95 10.55 -3.00
CA GLN A 280 -1.71 11.19 -1.70
C GLN A 280 -0.43 12.03 -1.74
N GLU A 281 -0.36 13.20 -1.12
CA GLU A 281 0.90 13.94 -1.06
C GLU A 281 1.53 13.73 0.31
N GLY A 282 2.81 13.36 0.33
CA GLY A 282 3.61 13.41 1.54
C GLY A 282 3.93 14.86 1.92
N PRO A 283 4.49 15.11 3.11
CA PRO A 283 4.87 16.46 3.49
C PRO A 283 5.82 17.02 2.45
N ALA A 284 5.58 18.25 2.00
CA ALA A 284 6.46 18.95 1.07
C ALA A 284 7.87 18.91 1.66
N ARG A 285 8.73 18.05 1.09
CA ARG A 285 10.13 17.94 1.50
C ARG A 285 10.67 19.36 1.43
N LEU A 286 11.05 19.94 2.58
CA LEU A 286 11.44 21.34 2.66
C LEU A 286 12.52 21.63 1.61
N GLU A 287 12.11 22.18 0.47
CA GLU A 287 13.00 22.68 -0.59
C GLU A 287 13.67 24.00 -0.17
N LYS A 288 13.19 24.60 0.94
CA LYS A 288 13.81 25.79 1.51
C LYS A 288 15.24 25.44 1.94
N PRO A 289 16.22 26.32 1.66
CA PRO A 289 17.58 26.13 2.15
C PRO A 289 17.52 26.02 3.67
N ALA A 290 17.75 24.80 4.17
CA ALA A 290 17.73 24.53 5.59
C ALA A 290 18.78 25.40 6.25
N LYS A 291 18.40 26.14 7.30
CA LYS A 291 19.39 26.83 8.12
C LYS A 291 20.30 25.78 8.76
N ALA A 292 21.60 26.08 8.84
CA ALA A 292 22.53 25.26 9.59
C ALA A 292 21.98 25.03 11.00
N LEU A 293 22.17 23.82 11.51
CA LEU A 293 21.58 23.46 12.78
C LEU A 293 22.21 24.30 13.91
N PRO A 294 21.40 24.86 14.83
CA PRO A 294 21.93 25.67 15.91
C PRO A 294 22.93 24.92 16.80
N ALA A 295 23.67 25.68 17.60
CA ALA A 295 24.54 25.15 18.64
C ALA A 295 23.76 24.18 19.55
N ILE A 296 24.46 23.16 20.05
CA ILE A 296 23.88 22.03 20.78
C ILE A 296 23.34 22.45 22.16
N ASP A 297 23.90 23.51 22.75
CA ASP A 297 23.61 23.91 24.13
C ASP A 297 22.51 24.98 24.21
N LEU A 298 21.47 24.83 23.39
CA LEU A 298 20.32 25.74 23.35
C LEU A 298 19.06 25.07 23.90
N SER A 299 18.22 25.86 24.55
CA SER A 299 16.91 25.41 25.06
C SER A 299 15.93 25.13 23.91
N ILE A 300 15.03 24.18 24.14
CA ILE A 300 13.90 23.93 23.24
C ILE A 300 12.68 24.66 23.81
N HIS A 301 12.06 25.52 23.01
CA HIS A 301 10.93 26.36 23.42
C HIS A 301 9.67 25.98 22.66
N PHE A 302 8.60 25.73 23.41
CA PHE A 302 7.23 25.71 22.91
C PHE A 302 6.62 27.09 23.17
N ASP A 303 6.21 27.80 22.11
CA ASP A 303 5.60 29.12 22.22
C ASP A 303 4.15 29.09 21.76
N SER A 304 3.22 29.09 22.72
CA SER A 304 1.76 29.04 22.47
C SER A 304 1.35 27.95 21.49
N VAL A 305 2.00 26.79 21.57
CA VAL A 305 1.80 25.68 20.63
C VAL A 305 0.42 25.07 20.81
N THR A 306 -0.30 24.91 19.70
CA THR A 306 -1.62 24.29 19.65
C THR A 306 -1.63 23.18 18.61
N TYR A 307 -2.22 22.05 18.96
CA TYR A 307 -2.41 20.91 18.07
C TYR A 307 -3.67 20.13 18.46
N GLY A 308 -4.56 19.89 17.50
CA GLY A 308 -5.70 18.98 17.61
C GLY A 308 -5.58 17.82 16.63
N TYR A 309 -5.93 16.62 17.08
CA TYR A 309 -5.95 15.42 16.25
C TYR A 309 -7.18 15.42 15.31
N PRO A 310 -7.10 14.76 14.13
CA PRO A 310 -8.21 14.70 13.18
C PRO A 310 -9.49 14.05 13.72
N ASN A 311 -9.36 13.19 14.73
CA ASN A 311 -10.49 12.55 15.43
C ASN A 311 -11.20 13.49 16.44
N GLY A 312 -10.77 14.75 16.54
CA GLY A 312 -11.33 15.75 17.46
C GLY A 312 -10.69 15.76 18.85
N ALA A 313 -9.75 14.86 19.16
CA ALA A 313 -9.03 14.89 20.42
C ALA A 313 -8.09 16.11 20.51
N VAL A 314 -8.15 16.84 21.62
CA VAL A 314 -7.24 17.96 21.87
C VAL A 314 -5.88 17.43 22.30
N GLY A 315 -4.83 17.78 21.56
CA GLY A 315 -3.45 17.41 21.89
C GLY A 315 -2.80 18.43 22.81
N LEU A 316 -2.68 19.67 22.33
CA LEU A 316 -2.14 20.81 23.08
C LEU A 316 -2.94 22.08 22.78
N THR A 317 -3.09 22.97 23.77
CA THR A 317 -3.80 24.24 23.67
C THR A 317 -2.94 25.37 24.20
N LYS A 318 -2.38 26.20 23.30
CA LYS A 318 -1.52 27.34 23.65
C LYS A 318 -0.42 27.00 24.68
N ALA A 319 0.16 25.81 24.58
CA ALA A 319 1.18 25.35 25.51
C ALA A 319 2.46 26.18 25.34
N THR A 320 2.93 26.77 26.44
CA THR A 320 4.17 27.56 26.48
C THR A 320 5.08 27.03 27.58
N PHE A 321 6.23 26.47 27.21
CA PHE A 321 7.22 25.93 28.14
C PHE A 321 8.59 25.80 27.48
N GLU A 322 9.61 25.54 28.28
CA GLU A 322 10.96 25.30 27.79
C GLU A 322 11.59 24.02 28.37
N ILE A 323 12.46 23.40 27.58
CA ILE A 323 13.36 22.32 27.98
C ILE A 323 14.78 22.90 27.94
N PRO A 324 15.36 23.23 29.11
CA PRO A 324 16.70 23.80 29.15
C PRO A 324 17.77 22.80 28.67
N PRO A 325 18.87 23.29 28.07
CA PRO A 325 19.95 22.44 27.62
C PRO A 325 20.67 21.83 28.83
N GLY A 326 21.10 20.59 28.70
CA GLY A 326 21.90 19.93 29.72
C GLY A 326 21.14 19.64 31.01
N THR A 327 19.81 19.64 31.01
CA THR A 327 18.99 19.25 32.17
C THR A 327 18.24 17.96 31.91
N VAL A 328 17.86 17.27 32.98
CA VAL A 328 16.88 16.17 32.93
C VAL A 328 15.52 16.74 33.34
N THR A 329 14.60 16.84 32.38
CA THR A 329 13.29 17.46 32.58
C THR A 329 12.20 16.40 32.57
N ALA A 330 11.39 16.35 33.62
CA ALA A 330 10.21 15.52 33.70
C ALA A 330 9.02 16.14 32.94
N LEU A 331 8.29 15.35 32.16
CA LEU A 331 7.00 15.73 31.59
C LEU A 331 5.89 14.94 32.28
N ILE A 332 5.09 15.64 33.06
CA ILE A 332 4.16 15.07 34.04
C ILE A 332 2.73 15.42 33.63
N GLY A 333 1.80 14.50 33.83
CA GLY A 333 0.37 14.74 33.58
C GLY A 333 -0.41 13.44 33.50
N ARG A 334 -1.74 13.53 33.65
CA ARG A 334 -2.65 12.38 33.52
C ARG A 334 -2.62 11.79 32.09
N SER A 335 -3.19 10.61 31.91
CA SER A 335 -3.42 10.08 30.56
C SER A 335 -4.30 11.06 29.77
N GLY A 336 -3.99 11.30 28.49
CA GLY A 336 -4.68 12.29 27.67
C GLY A 336 -4.28 13.75 27.90
N ALA A 337 -3.35 14.06 28.81
CA ALA A 337 -2.93 15.45 29.08
C ALA A 337 -2.11 16.12 27.95
N GLY A 338 -1.73 15.38 26.89
CA GLY A 338 -0.94 15.91 25.76
C GLY A 338 0.53 15.49 25.72
N LYS A 339 0.99 14.60 26.62
CA LYS A 339 2.40 14.15 26.70
C LYS A 339 2.92 13.55 25.39
N SER A 340 2.20 12.58 24.83
CA SER A 340 2.57 11.96 23.54
C SER A 340 2.54 12.96 22.39
N THR A 341 1.69 13.99 22.45
CA THR A 341 1.68 15.08 21.45
C THR A 341 2.97 15.89 21.50
N VAL A 342 3.49 16.19 22.70
CA VAL A 342 4.81 16.85 22.86
C VAL A 342 5.92 16.01 22.24
N VAL A 343 5.96 14.70 22.53
CA VAL A 343 6.95 13.77 21.96
C VAL A 343 6.86 13.75 20.44
N ASN A 344 5.66 13.59 19.89
CA ASN A 344 5.46 13.51 18.45
C ASN A 344 5.82 14.82 17.73
N LEU A 345 5.61 15.99 18.36
CA LEU A 345 6.06 17.29 17.84
C LEU A 345 7.59 17.41 17.88
N LEU A 346 8.25 16.99 18.97
CA LEU A 346 9.71 16.96 19.06
C LEU A 346 10.33 16.02 18.02
N CYS A 347 9.74 14.85 17.82
CA CYS A 347 10.14 13.89 16.80
C CYS A 347 9.70 14.27 15.37
N ARG A 348 9.12 15.47 15.17
CA ARG A 348 8.59 15.97 13.88
C ARG A 348 7.68 14.97 13.15
N LEU A 349 7.02 14.09 13.91
CA LEU A 349 5.93 13.27 13.41
C LEU A 349 4.68 14.13 13.24
N LEU A 350 4.56 15.17 14.08
CA LEU A 350 3.52 16.20 13.98
C LEU A 350 4.18 17.56 13.75
N GLU A 351 3.45 18.46 13.08
CA GLU A 351 3.77 19.88 12.99
C GLU A 351 2.69 20.69 13.74
N PRO A 352 3.07 21.76 14.46
CA PRO A 352 2.12 22.57 15.22
C PRO A 352 1.12 23.27 14.29
N GLN A 353 -0.16 23.29 14.67
CA GLN A 353 -1.22 23.99 13.91
C GLN A 353 -1.24 25.50 14.19
N ALA A 354 -0.84 25.89 15.40
CA ALA A 354 -0.56 27.28 15.76
C ALA A 354 0.56 27.35 16.81
N GLY A 355 1.16 28.52 16.96
CA GLY A 355 2.35 28.71 17.79
C GLY A 355 3.63 28.29 17.06
N THR A 356 4.75 28.18 17.78
CA THR A 356 6.03 27.78 17.18
C THR A 356 6.85 26.95 18.15
N LEU A 357 7.53 25.94 17.62
CA LEU A 357 8.57 25.17 18.32
C LEU A 357 9.94 25.67 17.86
N ARG A 358 10.80 26.06 18.79
CA ARG A 358 12.12 26.64 18.50
C ARG A 358 13.23 25.90 19.25
N HIS A 359 14.41 25.85 18.64
CA HIS A 359 15.66 25.48 19.30
C HIS A 359 16.53 26.75 19.40
N GLY A 360 16.67 27.27 20.61
CA GLY A 360 17.09 28.65 20.87
C GLY A 360 16.20 29.64 20.12
N ALA A 361 16.81 30.49 19.30
CA ALA A 361 16.07 31.46 18.48
C ALA A 361 15.52 30.88 17.16
N THR A 362 15.89 29.65 16.77
CA THR A 362 15.60 29.10 15.43
C THR A 362 14.33 28.23 15.45
N PRO A 363 13.30 28.56 14.66
CA PRO A 363 12.14 27.67 14.49
C PRO A 363 12.54 26.31 13.94
N LEU A 364 12.01 25.22 14.52
CA LEU A 364 12.26 23.86 14.05
C LEU A 364 11.82 23.67 12.59
N ALA A 365 10.75 24.33 12.17
CA ALA A 365 10.27 24.33 10.80
C ALA A 365 11.31 24.88 9.79
N ALA A 366 12.30 25.68 10.24
CA ALA A 366 13.37 26.21 9.41
C ALA A 366 14.63 25.30 9.37
N ILE A 367 14.63 24.22 10.15
CA ILE A 367 15.73 23.25 10.24
C ILE A 367 15.39 22.04 9.35
N ALA A 368 16.39 21.45 8.68
CA ALA A 368 16.21 20.21 7.95
C ALA A 368 15.73 19.08 8.89
N PRO A 369 14.65 18.35 8.57
CA PRO A 369 14.13 17.30 9.44
C PRO A 369 15.18 16.25 9.80
N GLY A 370 15.93 15.75 8.81
CA GLY A 370 16.97 14.75 9.04
C GLY A 370 18.07 15.22 10.00
N SER A 371 18.45 16.50 9.92
CA SER A 371 19.49 17.06 10.79
C SER A 371 19.00 17.24 12.24
N TRP A 372 17.72 17.58 12.44
CA TRP A 372 17.11 17.63 13.76
C TRP A 372 16.94 16.23 14.35
N LEU A 373 16.40 15.29 13.57
CA LEU A 373 16.17 13.91 13.99
C LEU A 373 17.46 13.12 14.22
N ALA A 374 18.59 13.55 13.66
CA ALA A 374 19.89 12.98 13.98
C ALA A 374 20.35 13.29 15.42
N ARG A 375 19.84 14.38 16.02
CA ARG A 375 20.19 14.82 17.38
C ARG A 375 19.19 14.39 18.45
N ILE A 376 18.08 13.79 18.05
CA ILE A 376 17.09 13.24 18.97
C ILE A 376 17.17 11.73 18.95
N ALA A 377 17.01 11.12 20.12
CA ALA A 377 16.66 9.73 20.21
C ALA A 377 15.45 9.54 21.12
N LEU A 378 14.57 8.63 20.73
CA LEU A 378 13.39 8.23 21.50
C LEU A 378 13.59 6.78 21.95
N ALA A 379 13.48 6.53 23.25
CA ALA A 379 13.21 5.22 23.80
C ALA A 379 11.78 5.24 24.34
N GLY A 380 10.88 4.51 23.68
CA GLY A 380 9.45 4.45 24.02
C GLY A 380 9.03 3.16 24.71
N GLN A 381 7.78 3.13 25.17
CA GLN A 381 7.14 1.99 25.85
C GLN A 381 7.11 0.73 24.98
N ASP A 382 6.65 0.88 23.73
CA ASP A 382 6.60 -0.18 22.73
C ASP A 382 7.84 -0.09 21.83
N VAL A 383 8.87 -0.86 22.16
CA VAL A 383 10.04 -0.99 21.30
C VAL A 383 9.75 -2.00 20.21
N ASP A 384 9.47 -1.49 19.01
CA ASP A 384 9.42 -2.30 17.80
C ASP A 384 10.86 -2.68 17.39
N LEU A 385 11.13 -3.97 17.52
CA LEU A 385 12.32 -4.57 16.92
C LEU A 385 12.04 -4.81 15.45
N VAL A 386 12.92 -4.31 14.60
CA VAL A 386 12.89 -4.57 13.18
C VAL A 386 13.47 -5.96 12.95
N GLY A 387 12.87 -6.76 12.06
CA GLY A 387 13.38 -8.09 11.72
C GLY A 387 14.85 -8.04 11.34
N GLY A 388 15.69 -8.81 12.04
CA GLY A 388 17.14 -8.79 11.87
C GLY A 388 17.87 -9.24 13.14
N THR A 389 19.16 -8.96 13.24
CA THR A 389 19.95 -9.31 14.44
C THR A 389 19.79 -8.29 15.57
N VAL A 390 20.22 -8.66 16.79
CA VAL A 390 20.33 -7.70 17.90
C VAL A 390 21.25 -6.54 17.52
N ALA A 391 22.40 -6.82 16.89
CA ALA A 391 23.32 -5.80 16.38
C ALA A 391 22.62 -4.85 15.40
N PHE A 392 21.88 -5.39 14.43
CA PHE A 392 21.12 -4.60 13.47
C PHE A 392 20.10 -3.69 14.17
N ASN A 393 19.41 -4.19 15.19
CA ASN A 393 18.45 -3.42 15.94
C ASN A 393 19.09 -2.28 16.75
N ILE A 394 20.28 -2.50 17.33
CA ILE A 394 21.02 -1.45 18.05
C ILE A 394 21.55 -0.41 17.04
N ALA A 395 22.14 -0.86 15.94
CA ALA A 395 22.68 0.00 14.87
C ALA A 395 21.61 0.63 13.96
N TYR A 396 20.32 0.33 14.13
CA TYR A 396 19.26 0.81 13.23
C TYR A 396 19.26 2.33 13.08
N GLY A 397 19.55 3.05 14.16
CA GLY A 397 19.69 4.51 14.15
C GLY A 397 21.04 5.02 13.64
N HIS A 398 22.09 4.21 13.65
CA HIS A 398 23.45 4.56 13.23
C HIS A 398 24.08 3.36 12.50
N PRO A 399 23.74 3.11 11.22
CA PRO A 399 24.09 1.86 10.53
C PRO A 399 25.60 1.60 10.43
N ASP A 400 26.40 2.67 10.39
CA ASP A 400 27.86 2.59 10.27
C ASP A 400 28.58 2.45 11.63
N ALA A 401 27.83 2.22 12.72
CA ALA A 401 28.42 2.10 14.06
C ALA A 401 29.32 0.87 14.17
N SER A 402 30.50 1.05 14.78
CA SER A 402 31.41 -0.02 15.09
C SER A 402 30.84 -0.97 16.15
N HIS A 403 31.36 -2.20 16.18
CA HIS A 403 30.97 -3.16 17.21
C HIS A 403 31.22 -2.65 18.63
N LYS A 404 32.31 -1.89 18.82
CA LYS A 404 32.65 -1.30 20.11
C LYS A 404 31.62 -0.24 20.54
N GLU A 405 31.22 0.65 19.64
CA GLU A 405 30.18 1.64 19.95
C GLU A 405 28.84 0.98 20.30
N MET A 406 28.47 -0.08 19.57
CA MET A 406 27.29 -0.89 19.90
C MET A 406 27.41 -1.56 21.27
N GLU A 407 28.59 -2.06 21.63
CA GLU A 407 28.86 -2.66 22.94
C GLU A 407 28.76 -1.62 24.06
N ASP A 408 29.39 -0.47 23.90
CA ASP A 408 29.38 0.64 24.86
C ASP A 408 27.94 1.13 25.11
N ALA A 409 27.17 1.34 24.03
CA ALA A 409 25.76 1.70 24.11
C ALA A 409 24.90 0.62 24.79
N ALA A 410 25.16 -0.66 24.49
CA ALA A 410 24.49 -1.78 25.14
C ALA A 410 24.84 -1.86 26.63
N ARG A 411 26.07 -1.59 27.03
CA ARG A 411 26.46 -1.54 28.46
C ARG A 411 25.77 -0.39 29.18
N ALA A 412 25.72 0.79 28.57
CA ALA A 412 25.02 1.95 29.12
C ALA A 412 23.51 1.70 29.30
N ALA A 413 22.91 0.89 28.42
CA ALA A 413 21.51 0.45 28.51
C ALA A 413 21.30 -0.82 29.35
N ASN A 414 22.32 -1.30 30.06
CA ASN A 414 22.32 -2.57 30.81
C ASN A 414 21.87 -3.79 29.96
N ALA A 415 22.17 -3.78 28.67
CA ALA A 415 21.77 -4.79 27.70
C ALA A 415 22.87 -5.82 27.41
N HIS A 416 24.13 -5.42 27.52
CA HIS A 416 25.27 -6.23 27.10
C HIS A 416 25.27 -7.65 27.69
N ASP A 417 25.12 -7.77 29.02
CA ASP A 417 25.29 -9.05 29.71
C ASP A 417 24.25 -10.08 29.26
N PHE A 418 22.98 -9.66 29.06
CA PHE A 418 21.97 -10.59 28.56
C PHE A 418 22.16 -10.88 27.07
N ILE A 419 22.63 -9.91 26.28
CA ILE A 419 22.88 -10.09 24.85
C ILE A 419 23.97 -11.15 24.65
N VAL A 420 25.07 -11.07 25.40
CA VAL A 420 26.16 -12.07 25.36
C VAL A 420 25.66 -13.46 25.79
N GLY A 421 24.68 -13.52 26.69
CA GLY A 421 24.04 -14.78 27.09
C GLY A 421 23.08 -15.38 26.06
N LEU A 422 22.78 -14.70 24.94
CA LEU A 422 21.98 -15.26 23.85
C LEU A 422 22.78 -16.27 23.02
N PRO A 423 22.12 -17.22 22.32
CA PRO A 423 22.80 -18.28 21.57
C PRO A 423 23.88 -17.78 20.60
N ASP A 424 23.61 -16.68 19.88
CA ASP A 424 24.53 -16.08 18.90
C ASP A 424 24.98 -14.67 19.32
N GLY A 425 24.85 -14.33 20.60
CA GLY A 425 25.21 -13.01 21.12
C GLY A 425 24.47 -11.89 20.37
N TYR A 426 25.24 -10.90 19.91
CA TYR A 426 24.76 -9.78 19.08
C TYR A 426 24.24 -10.20 17.69
N GLN A 427 24.63 -11.38 17.18
CA GLN A 427 24.15 -11.91 15.90
C GLN A 427 22.84 -12.70 16.03
N THR A 428 22.31 -12.84 17.25
CA THR A 428 21.02 -13.49 17.47
C THR A 428 19.94 -12.76 16.68
N VAL A 429 19.24 -13.50 15.82
CA VAL A 429 18.10 -12.97 15.05
C VAL A 429 16.92 -12.78 15.98
N VAL A 430 16.27 -11.62 15.94
CA VAL A 430 15.14 -11.20 16.78
C VAL A 430 14.05 -10.56 15.90
N GLY A 431 12.81 -10.54 16.40
CA GLY A 431 11.64 -10.01 15.68
C GLY A 431 10.66 -11.09 15.24
N GLU A 432 9.98 -10.89 14.12
CA GLU A 432 8.91 -11.79 13.63
C GLU A 432 9.40 -13.22 13.35
N ASP A 433 10.59 -13.36 12.75
CA ASP A 433 11.21 -14.64 12.40
C ASP A 433 12.30 -15.11 13.39
N GLY A 434 12.51 -14.36 14.48
CA GLY A 434 13.66 -14.54 15.39
C GLY A 434 13.31 -15.00 16.80
N LEU A 435 14.32 -15.03 17.67
CA LEU A 435 14.15 -15.26 19.10
C LEU A 435 13.24 -14.20 19.71
N ARG A 436 12.22 -14.65 20.44
CA ARG A 436 11.33 -13.76 21.18
C ARG A 436 12.01 -13.30 22.47
N LEU A 437 12.38 -12.03 22.50
CA LEU A 437 12.90 -11.37 23.68
C LEU A 437 11.77 -10.98 24.64
N SER A 438 12.07 -10.93 25.94
CA SER A 438 11.15 -10.39 26.95
C SER A 438 10.89 -8.89 26.71
N GLY A 439 9.79 -8.35 27.21
CA GLY A 439 9.48 -6.92 27.06
C GLY A 439 10.62 -6.03 27.56
N GLY A 440 11.21 -6.39 28.69
CA GLY A 440 12.36 -5.70 29.26
C GLY A 440 13.64 -5.79 28.42
N GLN A 441 13.91 -6.94 27.80
CA GLN A 441 15.04 -7.07 26.87
C GLN A 441 14.86 -6.21 25.63
N ARG A 442 13.63 -6.13 25.09
CA ARG A 442 13.32 -5.24 23.95
C ARG A 442 13.50 -3.77 24.32
N GLN A 443 13.01 -3.36 25.49
CA GLN A 443 13.20 -1.99 26.00
C GLN A 443 14.68 -1.62 26.13
N ARG A 444 15.50 -2.52 26.69
CA ARG A 444 16.95 -2.34 26.78
C ARG A 444 17.65 -2.20 25.43
N ILE A 445 17.25 -2.99 24.43
CA ILE A 445 17.75 -2.84 23.06
C ILE A 445 17.31 -1.51 22.45
N GLY A 446 16.06 -1.08 22.68
CA GLY A 446 15.56 0.22 22.23
C GLY A 446 16.32 1.39 22.86
N LEU A 447 16.64 1.29 24.15
CA LEU A 447 17.47 2.28 24.83
C LEU A 447 18.91 2.27 24.31
N ALA A 448 19.51 1.09 24.08
CA ALA A 448 20.84 1.00 23.45
C ALA A 448 20.85 1.64 22.05
N ARG A 449 19.81 1.39 21.24
CA ARG A 449 19.60 2.03 19.93
C ARG A 449 19.54 3.56 20.05
N ALA A 450 18.89 4.07 21.10
CA ALA A 450 18.79 5.49 21.35
C ALA A 450 20.13 6.11 21.79
N LEU A 451 20.83 5.47 22.73
CA LEU A 451 22.11 5.95 23.28
C LEU A 451 23.26 5.87 22.28
N LEU A 452 23.24 4.88 21.36
CA LEU A 452 24.26 4.75 20.31
C LEU A 452 24.41 6.02 19.47
N ARG A 453 23.33 6.79 19.31
CA ARG A 453 23.35 8.03 18.53
C ARG A 453 24.03 9.21 19.22
N HIS A 454 24.34 9.10 20.51
CA HIS A 454 24.81 10.23 21.32
C HIS A 454 23.91 11.48 21.19
N PRO A 455 22.59 11.36 21.43
CA PRO A 455 21.63 12.43 21.14
C PRO A 455 21.85 13.68 22.02
N ASP A 456 21.58 14.85 21.43
CA ASP A 456 21.48 16.11 22.17
C ASP A 456 20.24 16.11 23.08
N LEU A 457 19.15 15.50 22.61
CA LEU A 457 17.92 15.27 23.38
C LEU A 457 17.53 13.79 23.37
N LEU A 458 17.61 13.16 24.53
CA LEU A 458 17.07 11.82 24.78
C LEU A 458 15.64 11.94 25.31
N ILE A 459 14.68 11.31 24.66
CA ILE A 459 13.29 11.21 25.14
C ILE A 459 13.06 9.80 25.67
N LEU A 460 12.65 9.70 26.93
CA LEU A 460 12.28 8.45 27.59
C LEU A 460 10.76 8.46 27.84
N ASP A 461 10.00 7.73 27.04
CA ASP A 461 8.53 7.69 27.11
C ASP A 461 8.04 6.36 27.67
N GLU A 462 7.81 6.29 28.98
CA GLU A 462 7.36 5.09 29.70
C GLU A 462 8.17 3.80 29.39
N ALA A 463 9.38 3.95 28.82
CA ALA A 463 10.23 2.89 28.29
C ALA A 463 10.73 1.90 29.34
N MET A 464 10.40 2.13 30.60
CA MET A 464 10.84 1.35 31.76
C MET A 464 9.66 0.79 32.56
N SER A 465 8.43 0.89 32.04
CA SER A 465 7.20 0.46 32.72
C SER A 465 7.12 -1.06 32.94
N ALA A 466 7.80 -1.88 32.12
CA ALA A 466 7.91 -3.32 32.36
C ALA A 466 8.78 -3.56 33.60
N VAL A 467 8.12 -4.02 34.66
CA VAL A 467 8.52 -3.94 36.07
C VAL A 467 9.89 -4.58 36.43
N ASP A 468 10.54 -5.34 35.54
CA ASP A 468 11.71 -6.18 35.90
C ASP A 468 12.98 -5.97 35.04
N ALA A 469 13.02 -4.99 34.13
CA ALA A 469 14.03 -4.98 33.05
C ALA A 469 15.38 -4.31 33.35
N ILE A 470 15.32 -3.15 33.99
CA ILE A 470 16.44 -2.32 34.42
C ILE A 470 16.13 -1.93 35.86
N SER A 471 17.09 -2.08 36.78
CA SER A 471 16.87 -1.68 38.16
C SER A 471 16.67 -0.16 38.24
N GLU A 472 15.81 0.32 39.14
CA GLU A 472 15.54 1.76 39.26
C GLU A 472 16.83 2.56 39.52
N SER A 473 17.79 1.95 40.23
CA SER A 473 19.13 2.51 40.48
C SER A 473 19.95 2.68 39.20
N GLU A 474 19.85 1.78 38.22
CA GLU A 474 20.54 1.91 36.93
C GLU A 474 19.97 3.05 36.09
N ILE A 475 18.65 3.27 36.13
CA ILE A 475 18.01 4.39 35.44
C ILE A 475 18.46 5.71 36.05
N VAL A 476 18.41 5.81 37.37
CA VAL A 476 18.88 6.99 38.09
C VAL A 476 20.36 7.23 37.79
N ARG A 477 21.19 6.18 37.75
CA ARG A 477 22.60 6.29 37.36
C ARG A 477 22.76 6.78 35.93
N LEU A 478 22.02 6.25 34.97
CA LEU A 478 22.07 6.71 33.57
C LEU A 478 21.69 8.20 33.46
N LEU A 479 20.59 8.59 34.11
CA LEU A 479 20.08 9.96 34.09
C LEU A 479 21.02 10.96 34.78
N SER A 480 21.62 10.57 35.91
CA SER A 480 22.55 11.41 36.67
C SER A 480 23.93 11.52 36.03
N THR A 481 24.45 10.43 35.47
CA THR A 481 25.77 10.43 34.80
C THR A 481 25.74 11.10 33.43
N ARG A 482 24.56 11.15 32.79
CA ARG A 482 24.37 11.69 31.42
C ARG A 482 25.36 11.11 30.43
N GLN A 483 25.73 9.86 30.63
CA GLN A 483 26.63 9.17 29.75
C GLN A 483 25.87 8.91 28.44
N HIS A 484 26.42 9.34 27.31
CA HIS A 484 25.86 9.19 25.96
C HIS A 484 24.67 10.10 25.59
N PHE A 485 24.33 11.12 26.37
CA PHE A 485 23.36 12.15 25.94
C PHE A 485 23.62 13.48 26.66
N ARG A 486 23.02 14.59 26.20
CA ARG A 486 23.18 15.91 26.84
C ARG A 486 21.97 16.34 27.65
N THR A 487 20.81 16.37 27.02
CA THR A 487 19.52 16.77 27.61
C THR A 487 18.59 15.57 27.60
N ALA A 488 17.73 15.43 28.61
CA ALA A 488 16.73 14.37 28.63
C ALA A 488 15.33 14.91 28.94
N LEU A 489 14.33 14.39 28.23
CA LEU A 489 12.92 14.56 28.53
C LEU A 489 12.36 13.21 28.99
N VAL A 490 11.87 13.15 30.23
CA VAL A 490 11.43 11.92 30.86
C VAL A 490 9.93 11.96 31.11
N ILE A 491 9.19 11.02 30.52
CA ILE A 491 7.78 10.77 30.79
C ILE A 491 7.71 9.49 31.62
N SER A 492 7.44 9.64 32.90
CA SER A 492 7.33 8.51 33.83
C SER A 492 6.33 8.82 34.92
N HIS A 493 5.62 7.78 35.35
CA HIS A 493 4.77 7.79 36.54
C HIS A 493 5.53 7.32 37.79
N ARG A 494 6.78 6.86 37.64
CA ARG A 494 7.58 6.31 38.75
C ARG A 494 8.32 7.41 39.49
N ARG A 495 8.07 7.50 40.80
CA ARG A 495 8.70 8.49 41.70
C ARG A 495 10.23 8.45 41.65
N SER A 496 10.83 7.27 41.64
CA SER A 496 12.29 7.11 41.60
C SER A 496 12.94 7.66 40.32
N THR A 497 12.28 7.48 39.18
CA THR A 497 12.72 8.08 37.91
C THR A 497 12.56 9.59 37.92
N LEU A 498 11.42 10.08 38.44
CA LEU A 498 11.18 11.52 38.59
C LEU A 498 12.19 12.17 39.53
N ALA A 499 12.62 11.49 40.60
CA ALA A 499 13.60 12.01 41.55
C ALA A 499 14.99 12.29 40.92
N ALA A 500 15.30 11.68 39.77
CA ALA A 500 16.52 11.98 39.02
C ALA A 500 16.39 13.20 38.09
N CYS A 501 15.19 13.77 37.96
CA CYS A 501 14.92 14.95 37.14
C CYS A 501 15.16 16.23 37.95
N GLU A 502 15.74 17.24 37.31
CA GLU A 502 16.04 18.54 37.91
C GLU A 502 14.88 19.52 37.74
N ARG A 503 14.14 19.37 36.64
CA ARG A 503 13.03 20.23 36.25
C ARG A 503 11.79 19.41 35.95
N GLY A 504 10.63 20.04 35.99
CA GLY A 504 9.38 19.43 35.56
C GLY A 504 8.48 20.39 34.80
N ILE A 505 7.66 19.80 33.94
CA ILE A 505 6.58 20.47 33.20
C ILE A 505 5.31 19.66 33.47
N VAL A 506 4.31 20.28 34.08
CA VAL A 506 3.02 19.65 34.38
C VAL A 506 2.01 20.06 33.31
N LEU A 507 1.51 19.06 32.59
CA LEU A 507 0.44 19.20 31.61
C LEU A 507 -0.91 18.76 32.20
N GLU A 508 -1.92 19.58 31.95
CA GLU A 508 -3.31 19.32 32.29
C GLU A 508 -4.21 19.77 31.13
N GLU A 509 -5.02 18.85 30.60
CA GLU A 509 -5.95 19.11 29.48
C GLU A 509 -5.29 19.82 28.27
N GLY A 510 -4.06 19.43 27.93
CA GLY A 510 -3.30 20.01 26.82
C GLY A 510 -2.69 21.38 27.11
N ARG A 511 -2.78 21.89 28.34
CA ARG A 511 -2.19 23.17 28.77
C ARG A 511 -1.07 22.93 29.76
N VAL A 512 -0.13 23.87 29.82
CA VAL A 512 0.90 23.88 30.87
C VAL A 512 0.29 24.46 32.13
N ARG A 513 0.21 23.66 33.18
CA ARG A 513 -0.26 24.08 34.50
C ARG A 513 0.88 24.71 35.31
N GLU A 514 2.02 24.01 35.38
CA GLU A 514 3.20 24.40 36.14
C GLU A 514 4.48 24.02 35.38
N GLN A 515 5.54 24.81 35.57
CA GLN A 515 6.89 24.47 35.10
C GLN A 515 7.94 25.09 36.02
N GLY A 516 9.08 24.42 36.21
CA GLY A 516 10.13 24.91 37.10
C GLY A 516 11.07 23.82 37.61
N PRO A 517 11.89 24.11 38.63
CA PRO A 517 12.62 23.09 39.39
C PRO A 517 11.65 22.04 39.93
N LEU A 518 11.96 20.75 39.77
CA LEU A 518 11.01 19.68 40.12
C LEU A 518 10.62 19.73 41.60
N SER A 519 11.56 20.09 42.48
CA SER A 519 11.37 20.23 43.93
C SER A 519 10.37 21.32 44.34
N GLU A 520 10.01 22.23 43.43
CA GLU A 520 9.12 23.37 43.70
C GLU A 520 7.71 23.16 43.11
N LEU A 521 7.49 22.07 42.36
CA LEU A 521 6.20 21.82 41.71
C LEU A 521 5.19 21.27 42.71
N ILE A 522 3.97 21.83 42.73
CA ILE A 522 2.89 21.42 43.65
C ILE A 522 2.49 19.97 43.36
N TYR A 523 2.49 19.58 42.08
CA TYR A 523 2.20 18.21 41.68
C TYR A 523 3.17 17.18 42.30
N SER A 524 4.42 17.57 42.58
CA SER A 524 5.36 16.69 43.29
C SER A 524 4.94 16.44 44.75
N HIS A 525 4.27 17.42 45.37
CA HIS A 525 3.75 17.34 46.73
C HIS A 525 2.43 16.56 46.82
N GLU A 526 1.53 16.72 45.84
CA GLU A 526 0.30 15.90 45.73
C GLU A 526 0.61 14.43 45.42
N MET A 527 1.75 14.13 44.78
CA MET A 527 2.24 12.78 44.59
C MET A 527 2.88 12.18 45.86
N THR A 528 3.13 12.92 46.94
CA THR A 528 3.73 12.41 48.19
C THR A 528 2.70 11.97 49.24
N GLU A 529 1.46 12.47 49.17
CA GLU A 529 0.30 11.91 49.87
C GLU A 529 -0.27 10.70 49.11
#